data_AF-A0A533XBV6-F1
#
_entry.id   AF-A0A533XBV6-F1
#
_cell.length_a   1.000
_cell.length_b   1.000
_cell.length_c   1.000
_cell.angle_alpha   90.00
_cell.angle_beta   90.00
_cell.angle_gamma   90.00
#
_symmetry.space_group_name_H-M   'P 1'
#
loop_
_entity.id
_entity.type
_entity.pdbx_description
1 polymer ?
#
loop_
_entity_poly.entity_id
_entity_poly.type
_entity_poly.pdbx_seq_one_letter_code
_entity_poly.pdbx_strand_id
1 'polypeptide(L)'
;MPRRNDISCILLIGSGPIIIGQACEFDYSGTQACKALKEEGYRVVLINSNPATIMTDPELADRTYIEPITLEVVEQVIEREHPDALLPTMGGQTALNIAVGLAKRGTLAKYNVQLIGASSEAIHKAEDREA
;
A
#
# COMPACT_ATOMS: atom_id res chain seq x y z
N MET A 1 14.01 7.91 -14.25
CA MET A 1 12.74 8.25 -14.92
C MET A 1 12.17 9.45 -14.20
N PRO A 2 11.66 10.47 -14.90
CA PRO A 2 10.99 11.60 -14.25
C PRO A 2 9.71 11.14 -13.54
N ARG A 3 9.20 11.98 -12.63
CA ARG A 3 7.91 11.80 -11.96
C ARG A 3 6.79 11.55 -12.98
N ARG A 4 5.84 10.68 -12.64
CA ARG A 4 4.62 10.43 -13.40
C ARG A 4 3.60 11.54 -13.13
N ASN A 5 3.02 12.10 -14.19
CA ASN A 5 2.06 13.19 -14.11
C ASN A 5 0.59 12.71 -14.18
N ASP A 6 0.39 11.44 -14.49
CA ASP A 6 -0.92 10.79 -14.53
C ASP A 6 -1.36 10.23 -13.17
N ILE A 7 -0.50 10.31 -12.15
CA ILE A 7 -0.77 9.89 -10.77
C ILE A 7 -0.65 11.11 -9.86
N SER A 8 -1.67 11.34 -9.03
CA SER A 8 -1.71 12.39 -8.03
C SER A 8 -1.79 11.82 -6.62
N CYS A 9 -2.52 10.73 -6.42
CA CYS A 9 -2.79 10.11 -5.12
C CYS A 9 -2.36 8.64 -5.10
N ILE A 10 -1.56 8.27 -4.10
CA ILE A 10 -1.03 6.91 -3.94
C ILE A 10 -1.47 6.35 -2.60
N LEU A 11 -2.08 5.16 -2.62
CA LEU A 11 -2.37 4.35 -1.45
C LEU A 11 -1.21 3.41 -1.13
N LEU A 12 -0.61 3.58 0.05
CA LEU A 12 0.37 2.69 0.63
C LEU A 12 -0.31 1.74 1.64
N ILE A 13 0.04 0.46 1.61
CA ILE A 13 -0.43 -0.54 2.58
C ILE A 13 0.74 -0.95 3.46
N GLY A 14 0.61 -0.74 4.78
CA GLY A 14 1.57 -1.19 5.78
C GLY A 14 1.51 -2.69 6.04
N SER A 15 2.41 -3.17 6.90
CA SER A 15 2.50 -4.60 7.25
C SER A 15 1.49 -5.06 8.30
N GLY A 16 0.91 -4.14 9.06
CA GLY A 16 0.12 -4.44 10.25
C GLY A 16 1.00 -4.75 11.46
N PRO A 17 0.50 -5.53 12.44
CA PRO A 17 1.22 -5.78 13.68
C PRO A 17 2.52 -6.56 13.45
N ILE A 18 3.49 -6.33 14.34
CA ILE A 18 4.77 -7.03 14.34
C ILE A 18 4.57 -8.50 14.70
N ILE A 19 5.05 -9.40 13.82
CA ILE A 19 5.06 -10.84 14.05
C ILE A 19 6.44 -11.43 13.70
N ILE A 20 6.72 -12.64 14.18
CA ILE A 20 7.94 -13.36 13.77
C ILE A 20 7.90 -13.55 12.25
N GLY A 21 8.94 -13.08 11.56
CA GLY A 21 9.06 -13.13 10.10
C GLY A 21 8.47 -11.93 9.35
N GLN A 22 7.79 -11.01 10.04
CA GLN A 22 7.33 -9.75 9.47
C GLN A 22 7.32 -8.65 10.56
N ALA A 23 8.42 -7.90 10.64
CA ALA A 23 8.69 -7.02 11.76
C ALA A 23 9.00 -5.57 11.35
N CYS A 24 9.89 -4.90 12.08
CA CYS A 24 10.11 -3.46 12.03
C CYS A 24 10.68 -2.97 10.68
N GLU A 25 11.22 -3.88 9.86
CA GLU A 25 11.73 -3.59 8.53
C GLU A 25 10.68 -2.94 7.61
N PHE A 26 9.39 -3.19 7.85
CA PHE A 26 8.30 -2.61 7.08
C PHE A 26 7.85 -1.24 7.58
N ASP A 27 8.04 -0.92 8.86
CA ASP A 27 7.91 0.47 9.32
C ASP A 27 9.02 1.34 8.72
N TYR A 28 10.26 0.83 8.75
CA TYR A 28 11.38 1.51 8.12
C TYR A 28 11.13 1.74 6.61
N SER A 29 10.77 0.67 5.88
CA SER A 29 10.53 0.75 4.43
C SER A 29 9.32 1.62 4.09
N GLY A 30 8.22 1.47 4.83
CA GLY A 30 7.01 2.29 4.67
C GLY A 30 7.26 3.77 4.94
N THR A 31 8.04 4.09 5.98
CA THR A 31 8.45 5.47 6.29
C THR A 31 9.26 6.08 5.15
N GLN A 32 10.22 5.33 4.59
CA GLN A 32 11.01 5.79 3.44
C GLN A 32 10.13 6.03 2.22
N ALA A 33 9.17 5.13 1.94
CA ALA A 33 8.22 5.29 0.85
C ALA A 33 7.34 6.53 1.03
N CYS A 34 6.77 6.75 2.23
CA CYS A 34 5.98 7.96 2.53
C CYS A 34 6.79 9.24 2.27
N LYS A 35 8.04 9.30 2.76
CA LYS A 35 8.93 10.45 2.54
C LYS A 35 9.21 10.68 1.06
N ALA A 36 9.66 9.65 0.34
CA ALA A 36 10.00 9.76 -1.07
C ALA A 36 8.80 10.21 -1.92
N LEU A 37 7.60 9.67 -1.66
CA LEU A 37 6.40 10.06 -2.39
C LEU A 37 5.95 11.50 -2.08
N LYS A 38 6.07 11.95 -0.82
CA LYS A 38 5.74 13.34 -0.45
C LYS A 38 6.76 14.34 -1.00
N GLU A 39 8.05 14.02 -0.98
CA GLU A 39 9.11 14.85 -1.57
C GLU A 39 8.91 15.05 -3.08
N GLU A 40 8.44 14.00 -3.76
CA GLU A 40 8.05 14.07 -5.16
C GLU A 40 6.71 14.80 -5.37
N GLY A 41 5.98 15.13 -4.31
CA GLY A 41 4.73 15.90 -4.36
C GLY A 41 3.48 15.09 -4.72
N TYR A 42 3.46 13.79 -4.41
CA TYR A 42 2.22 12.99 -4.44
C TYR A 42 1.44 13.17 -3.14
N ARG A 43 0.11 13.06 -3.25
CA ARG A 43 -0.75 12.85 -2.09
C ARG A 43 -0.61 11.40 -1.63
N VAL A 44 -0.19 11.20 -0.39
CA VAL A 44 0.03 9.88 0.20
C VAL A 44 -1.11 9.54 1.15
N VAL A 45 -1.81 8.47 0.85
CA VAL A 45 -2.77 7.82 1.75
C VAL A 45 -2.09 6.56 2.27
N LEU A 46 -2.07 6.37 3.59
CA LEU A 46 -1.52 5.20 4.23
C LEU A 46 -2.61 4.46 5.02
N ILE A 47 -2.63 3.13 4.94
CA ILE A 47 -3.33 2.28 5.91
C ILE A 47 -2.35 1.33 6.60
N ASN A 48 -2.34 1.33 7.93
CA ASN A 48 -1.60 0.38 8.74
C ASN A 48 -2.29 0.19 10.10
N SER A 49 -2.54 -1.05 10.51
CA SER A 49 -3.20 -1.33 11.79
C SER A 49 -2.27 -1.21 13.01
N ASN A 50 -0.96 -1.11 12.82
CA ASN A 50 0.00 -1.01 13.91
C ASN A 50 0.21 0.46 14.34
N PRO A 51 -0.24 0.88 15.53
CA PRO A 51 -0.08 2.26 15.99
C PRO A 51 1.34 2.60 16.46
N ALA A 52 2.20 1.61 16.65
CA ALA A 52 3.57 1.80 17.16
C ALA A 52 4.57 1.90 16.00
N THR A 53 4.25 2.70 14.98
CA THR A 53 5.08 2.85 13.77
C THR A 53 5.29 4.32 13.43
N ILE A 54 6.49 4.67 12.97
CA ILE A 54 6.79 6.04 12.51
C ILE A 54 6.00 6.35 11.25
N MET A 55 5.80 5.38 10.37
CA MET A 55 5.02 5.61 9.14
C MET A 55 3.58 6.08 9.41
N THR A 56 3.00 5.74 10.59
CA THR A 56 1.66 6.18 11.00
C THR A 56 1.63 7.54 11.70
N ASP A 57 2.77 8.19 11.93
CA ASP A 57 2.79 9.52 12.50
C ASP A 57 2.04 10.51 11.58
N PRO A 58 1.25 11.46 12.13
CA PRO A 58 0.36 12.31 11.32
C PRO A 58 1.04 13.15 10.24
N GLU A 59 2.34 13.39 10.38
CA GLU A 59 3.14 14.22 9.46
C GLU A 59 3.73 13.43 8.27
N LEU A 60 3.73 12.09 8.33
CA LEU A 60 4.39 11.24 7.33
C LEU A 60 3.55 10.99 6.08
N ALA A 61 2.22 11.02 6.19
CA ALA A 61 1.29 10.89 5.06
C ALA A 61 0.29 12.06 5.06
N ASP A 62 -0.40 12.31 3.95
CA ASP A 62 -1.48 13.30 3.92
C ASP A 62 -2.75 12.77 4.61
N ARG A 63 -2.92 11.45 4.57
CA ARG A 63 -4.00 10.76 5.27
C ARG A 63 -3.52 9.42 5.81
N THR A 64 -3.64 9.21 7.11
CA THR A 64 -3.28 7.95 7.78
C THR A 64 -4.53 7.28 8.34
N TYR A 65 -4.71 6.01 7.99
CA TYR A 65 -5.73 5.10 8.52
C TYR A 65 -5.07 4.09 9.46
N ILE A 66 -5.32 4.21 10.76
CA ILE A 66 -4.96 3.19 11.74
C ILE A 66 -6.16 2.25 11.88
N GLU A 67 -6.31 1.38 10.89
CA GLU A 67 -7.48 0.50 10.71
C GLU A 67 -7.04 -0.93 10.34
N PRO A 68 -7.89 -1.96 10.54
CA PRO A 68 -7.59 -3.33 10.16
C PRO A 68 -7.24 -3.47 8.67
N ILE A 69 -6.16 -4.19 8.36
CA ILE A 69 -5.74 -4.41 6.97
C ILE A 69 -6.47 -5.64 6.40
N THR A 70 -7.77 -5.49 6.14
CA THR A 70 -8.60 -6.49 5.47
C THR A 70 -9.06 -6.00 4.09
N LEU A 71 -9.49 -6.91 3.23
CA LEU A 71 -9.93 -6.54 1.88
C LEU A 71 -11.12 -5.57 1.90
N GLU A 72 -12.04 -5.75 2.84
CA GLU A 72 -13.24 -4.93 3.00
C GLU A 72 -12.87 -3.51 3.47
N VAL A 73 -11.99 -3.38 4.45
CA VAL A 73 -11.57 -2.09 4.99
C VAL A 73 -10.73 -1.33 3.97
N VAL A 74 -9.80 -2.02 3.29
CA VAL A 74 -8.98 -1.38 2.26
C VAL A 74 -9.83 -0.96 1.06
N GLU A 75 -10.86 -1.74 0.68
CA GLU A 75 -11.84 -1.29 -0.32
C GLU A 75 -12.59 -0.03 0.11
N GLN A 76 -13.02 0.08 1.38
CA GLN A 76 -13.65 1.29 1.90
C GLN A 76 -12.70 2.51 1.86
N VAL A 77 -11.42 2.31 2.14
CA VAL A 77 -10.41 3.36 2.00
C VAL A 77 -10.25 3.77 0.54
N ILE A 78 -10.19 2.81 -0.39
CA ILE A 78 -10.14 3.08 -1.84
C ILE A 78 -11.38 3.84 -2.30
N GLU A 79 -12.56 3.43 -1.88
CA GLU A 79 -13.83 4.09 -2.20
C GLU A 79 -13.89 5.52 -1.69
N ARG A 80 -13.37 5.77 -0.48
CA ARG A 80 -13.38 7.10 0.12
C ARG A 80 -12.32 8.03 -0.46
N GLU A 81 -11.13 7.51 -0.74
CA GLU A 81 -9.96 8.32 -1.07
C GLU A 81 -9.71 8.42 -2.58
N HIS A 82 -10.29 7.53 -3.37
CA HIS A 82 -10.12 7.41 -4.82
C HIS A 82 -8.64 7.53 -5.24
N PRO A 83 -7.72 6.66 -4.73
CA PRO A 83 -6.32 6.74 -5.11
C PRO A 83 -6.13 6.36 -6.58
N ASP A 84 -5.24 7.05 -7.29
CA ASP A 84 -4.90 6.72 -8.67
C ASP A 84 -4.06 5.43 -8.75
N ALA A 85 -3.24 5.20 -7.71
CA ALA A 85 -2.36 4.06 -7.64
C ALA A 85 -2.25 3.45 -6.24
N LEU A 86 -1.89 2.17 -6.19
CA LEU A 86 -1.62 1.39 -4.99
C LEU A 86 -0.19 0.85 -5.05
N LEU A 87 0.58 1.09 -3.98
CA LEU A 87 1.95 0.61 -3.82
C LEU A 87 1.98 -0.55 -2.78
N PRO A 88 2.04 -1.82 -3.22
CA PRO A 88 1.89 -2.97 -2.33
C PRO A 88 3.22 -3.54 -1.80
N THR A 89 4.35 -2.96 -2.20
CA THR A 89 5.68 -3.56 -2.03
C THR A 89 6.40 -3.17 -0.74
N MET A 90 5.76 -2.39 0.14
CA MET A 90 6.38 -1.84 1.35
C MET A 90 5.81 -2.42 2.66
N GLY A 91 4.80 -3.29 2.58
CA GLY A 91 4.09 -3.85 3.74
C GLY A 91 4.17 -5.37 3.84
N GLY A 92 5.25 -5.97 3.33
CA GLY A 92 5.49 -7.42 3.42
C GLY A 92 4.40 -8.26 2.76
N GLN A 93 4.22 -9.48 3.27
CA GLN A 93 3.23 -10.42 2.74
C GLN A 93 1.80 -9.92 2.94
N THR A 94 1.54 -9.21 4.04
CA THR A 94 0.23 -8.58 4.30
C THR A 94 -0.20 -7.71 3.12
N ALA A 95 0.65 -6.77 2.69
CA ALA A 95 0.32 -5.85 1.61
C ALA A 95 0.18 -6.56 0.26
N LEU A 96 1.06 -7.53 -0.05
CA LEU A 96 0.99 -8.31 -1.28
C LEU A 96 -0.31 -9.11 -1.37
N ASN A 97 -0.69 -9.82 -0.30
CA ASN A 97 -1.91 -10.61 -0.24
C ASN A 97 -3.16 -9.74 -0.43
N ILE A 98 -3.18 -8.55 0.18
CA ILE A 98 -4.28 -7.60 0.03
C ILE A 98 -4.37 -7.09 -1.41
N ALA A 99 -3.24 -6.68 -2.01
CA ALA A 99 -3.22 -6.19 -3.38
C ALA A 99 -3.70 -7.24 -4.38
N VAL A 100 -3.24 -8.49 -4.25
CA VAL A 100 -3.68 -9.61 -5.07
C VAL A 100 -5.17 -9.91 -4.82
N GLY A 101 -5.62 -9.89 -3.56
CA GLY A 101 -7.03 -10.10 -3.22
C GLY A 101 -7.94 -9.03 -3.81
N LEU A 102 -7.57 -7.76 -3.76
CA LEU A 102 -8.30 -6.64 -4.36
C LEU A 102 -8.33 -6.74 -5.89
N ALA A 103 -7.22 -7.14 -6.51
CA ALA A 103 -7.16 -7.38 -7.94
C ALA A 103 -8.11 -8.52 -8.35
N LYS A 104 -8.08 -9.65 -7.64
CA LYS A 104 -8.95 -10.82 -7.87
C LYS A 104 -10.43 -10.49 -7.66
N ARG A 105 -10.77 -9.63 -6.71
CA ARG A 105 -12.15 -9.16 -6.47
C ARG A 105 -12.63 -8.15 -7.52
N GLY A 106 -11.74 -7.64 -8.37
CA GLY A 106 -12.05 -6.59 -9.33
C GLY A 106 -12.17 -5.18 -8.71
N THR A 107 -11.85 -5.02 -7.42
CA THR A 107 -11.90 -3.72 -6.71
C THR A 107 -10.98 -2.70 -7.39
N LEU A 108 -9.76 -3.10 -7.76
CA LEU A 108 -8.81 -2.21 -8.43
C LEU A 108 -9.34 -1.74 -9.81
N ALA A 109 -9.99 -2.64 -10.56
CA ALA A 109 -10.59 -2.29 -11.84
C ALA A 109 -11.83 -1.39 -11.67
N LYS A 110 -12.67 -1.68 -10.67
CA LYS A 110 -13.88 -0.91 -10.33
C LYS A 110 -13.56 0.56 -10.03
N TYR A 111 -12.48 0.82 -9.30
CA TYR A 111 -12.07 2.17 -8.90
C TYR A 111 -10.92 2.75 -9.75
N ASN A 112 -10.53 2.09 -10.84
CA ASN A 112 -9.44 2.49 -11.73
C ASN A 112 -8.10 2.74 -11.00
N VAL A 113 -7.78 1.89 -10.01
CA VAL A 113 -6.55 1.98 -9.21
C VAL A 113 -5.44 1.16 -9.87
N GLN A 114 -4.34 1.81 -10.21
CA GLN A 114 -3.19 1.15 -10.82
C GLN A 114 -2.25 0.54 -9.77
N LEU A 115 -1.84 -0.72 -9.95
CA LEU A 115 -0.71 -1.27 -9.19
C LEU A 115 0.61 -0.71 -9.70
N ILE A 116 1.39 -0.12 -8.81
CA ILE A 116 2.74 0.39 -9.08
C ILE A 116 3.78 -0.33 -8.23
N GLY A 117 5.05 -0.28 -8.64
CA GLY A 117 6.13 -1.04 -8.02
C GLY A 117 6.17 -2.50 -8.46
N ALA A 118 5.05 -3.21 -8.38
CA ALA A 118 4.90 -4.58 -8.89
C ALA A 118 3.50 -4.80 -9.49
N SER A 119 3.43 -5.44 -10.67
CA SER A 119 2.16 -5.85 -11.27
C SER A 119 1.59 -7.08 -10.56
N SER A 120 0.28 -7.29 -10.63
CA SER A 120 -0.38 -8.48 -10.09
C SER A 120 0.20 -9.78 -10.67
N GLU A 121 0.55 -9.78 -11.96
CA GLU A 121 1.19 -10.91 -12.64
C GLU A 121 2.60 -11.17 -12.09
N ALA A 122 3.41 -10.13 -11.89
CA ALA A 122 4.75 -10.27 -11.35
C ALA A 122 4.74 -10.78 -9.90
N ILE A 123 3.81 -10.28 -9.07
CA ILE A 123 3.62 -10.76 -7.70
C ILE A 123 3.23 -12.24 -7.73
N HIS A 124 2.23 -12.60 -8.54
CA HIS A 124 1.77 -13.98 -8.62
C HIS A 124 2.87 -14.94 -9.07
N LYS A 125 3.64 -14.57 -10.10
CA LYS A 125 4.74 -15.38 -10.61
C LYS A 125 5.86 -15.61 -9.60
N ALA A 126 6.13 -14.64 -8.73
CA ALA A 126 7.18 -14.76 -7.72
C ALA A 126 6.73 -15.56 -6.49
N GLU A 127 5.45 -15.44 -6.13
CA GLU A 127 4.88 -16.07 -4.93
C GLU A 127 4.38 -17.51 -5.18
N ASP A 128 4.06 -17.84 -6.43
CA ASP A 128 3.66 -19.19 -6.82
C ASP A 128 4.89 -20.10 -6.92
N ARG A 129 4.95 -21.11 -6.04
CA ARG A 129 6.07 -22.07 -5.97
C ARG A 129 5.94 -23.22 -6.97
N GLU A 130 4.81 -23.32 -7.67
CA GLU A 130 4.52 -24.40 -8.62
C GLU A 130 4.68 -23.96 -10.10
N ALA A 131 5.01 -22.68 -10.33
CA ALA A 131 5.20 -22.08 -11.65
C ALA A 131 6.48 -22.50 -12.39
#